data_AF-A0A0P6VVJ6-F1
#
_entry.id   AF-A0A0P6VVJ6-F1
#
_cell.length_a   1.000
_cell.length_b   1.000
_cell.length_c   1.000
_cell.angle_alpha   90.00
_cell.angle_beta   90.00
_cell.angle_gamma   90.00
#
_symmetry.space_group_name_H-M   'P 1'
#
loop_
_entity.id
_entity.type
_entity.pdbx_description
1 polymer ?
#
loop_
_entity_poly.entity_id
_entity_poly.type
_entity_poly.pdbx_seq_one_letter_code
_entity_poly.pdbx_strand_id
1 'polypeptide(L)'
;MDPFIRNDQYNFIKYQTQALINGYSTVNDLGVLQALRGLVHDKVMNLFEDLSPVQLKELESIVTIRDTDQAEDFLIGLKPFVIPFPALSDSTVKKLFPKVKKLKTPAWDEIELKDISYLGWNDYGQERKYIVAEYEGKLRGFKGTFKNSSKKGICTICNTFGSIGFYLSESKTSAHGNFVKKGNYICQDSDECNEKLKDKDKLDDFIQRINH
;
A
#
# COMPACT_ATOMS: atom_id res chain seq x y z
N MET A 1 16.55 9.75 -14.22
CA MET A 1 16.98 8.71 -13.26
C MET A 1 15.83 7.73 -13.13
N ASP A 2 16.11 6.44 -13.06
CA ASP A 2 15.03 5.46 -12.99
C ASP A 2 14.37 5.46 -11.60
N PRO A 3 13.04 5.35 -11.53
CA PRO A 3 12.33 5.20 -10.27
C PRO A 3 12.83 3.97 -9.50
N PHE A 4 12.98 4.09 -8.18
CA PHE A 4 13.54 3.04 -7.33
C PHE A 4 12.80 2.86 -6.00
N ILE A 5 11.85 3.76 -5.70
CA ILE A 5 11.09 3.76 -4.45
C ILE A 5 9.75 3.10 -4.70
N ARG A 6 9.41 2.05 -3.96
CA ARG A 6 8.06 1.48 -3.99
C ARG A 6 7.08 2.37 -3.23
N ASN A 7 5.79 2.27 -3.54
CA ASN A 7 4.75 3.02 -2.85
C ASN A 7 4.75 2.80 -1.32
N ASP A 8 4.95 1.56 -0.84
CA ASP A 8 5.02 1.26 0.59
C ASP A 8 6.21 1.97 1.27
N GLN A 9 7.36 2.00 0.60
CA GLN A 9 8.55 2.71 1.08
C GLN A 9 8.32 4.23 1.09
N TYR A 10 7.70 4.80 0.05
CA TYR A 10 7.34 6.22 0.00
C TYR A 10 6.39 6.59 1.14
N ASN A 11 5.36 5.78 1.41
CA ASN A 11 4.44 6.00 2.53
C ASN A 11 5.13 5.87 3.89
N PHE A 12 6.10 4.96 4.02
CA PHE A 12 6.93 4.88 5.21
C PHE A 12 7.79 6.14 5.40
N ILE A 13 8.43 6.63 4.33
CA ILE A 13 9.20 7.89 4.34
C ILE A 13 8.31 9.05 4.76
N LYS A 14 7.14 9.22 4.14
CA LYS A 14 6.12 10.22 4.52
C LYS A 14 5.77 10.13 6.01
N TYR A 15 5.61 8.92 6.53
CA TYR A 15 5.34 8.71 7.95
C TYR A 15 6.50 9.12 8.86
N GLN A 16 7.76 8.84 8.48
CA GLN A 16 8.93 9.30 9.25
C GLN A 16 9.10 10.82 9.17
N THR A 17 8.85 11.43 8.02
CA THR A 17 8.85 12.89 7.85
C THR A 17 7.84 13.55 8.79
N GLN A 18 6.62 13.01 8.89
CA GLN A 18 5.64 13.52 9.86
C GLN A 18 6.11 13.36 11.31
N ALA A 19 6.82 12.28 11.63
CA ALA A 19 7.40 12.10 12.96
C ALA A 19 8.45 13.18 13.29
N LEU A 20 9.24 13.62 12.32
CA LEU A 20 10.17 14.75 12.48
C LEU A 20 9.43 16.05 12.78
N ILE A 21 8.42 16.39 11.97
CA ILE A 21 7.61 17.62 12.17
C ILE A 21 6.97 17.63 13.55
N ASN A 22 6.38 16.50 13.96
CA ASN A 22 5.78 16.35 15.28
C ASN A 22 6.83 16.50 16.39
N GLY A 23 8.03 15.94 16.20
CA GLY A 23 9.15 16.12 17.12
C GLY A 23 9.54 17.60 17.27
N TYR A 24 9.77 18.30 16.17
CA TYR A 24 10.15 19.72 16.17
C TYR A 24 9.09 20.65 16.76
N SER A 25 7.81 20.30 16.65
CA SER A 25 6.70 21.08 17.22
C SER A 25 6.45 20.81 18.70
N THR A 26 6.94 19.70 19.26
CA THR A 26 6.61 19.28 20.64
C THR A 26 7.80 19.10 21.57
N VAL A 27 9.02 19.01 21.05
CA VAL A 27 10.25 18.74 21.81
C VAL A 27 11.18 19.95 21.79
N ASN A 28 11.59 20.42 22.97
CA ASN A 28 12.53 21.53 23.11
C ASN A 28 13.99 21.08 23.30
N ASP A 29 14.21 19.83 23.72
CA ASP A 29 15.57 19.32 23.98
C ASP A 29 16.30 18.99 22.66
N LEU A 30 17.45 19.63 22.45
CA LEU A 30 18.24 19.49 21.23
C LEU A 30 18.85 18.09 21.08
N GLY A 31 19.22 17.43 22.18
CA GLY A 31 19.78 16.08 22.15
C GLY A 31 18.72 15.06 21.72
N VAL A 32 17.49 15.18 22.23
CA VAL A 32 16.35 14.35 21.81
C VAL A 32 16.02 14.58 20.34
N LEU A 33 15.99 15.83 19.87
CA LEU A 33 15.77 16.13 18.45
C LEU A 33 16.87 15.54 17.56
N GLN A 34 18.14 15.61 17.97
CA GLN A 34 19.25 15.03 17.24
C GLN A 34 19.15 13.50 17.17
N ALA A 35 18.78 12.85 18.28
CA ALA A 35 18.55 11.41 18.32
C ALA A 35 17.38 11.00 17.41
N LEU A 36 16.28 11.76 17.42
CA LEU A 36 15.14 11.52 16.55
C LEU A 36 15.52 11.62 15.06
N ARG A 37 16.31 12.64 14.68
CA ARG A 37 16.82 12.78 13.30
C ARG A 37 17.67 11.60 12.87
N GLY A 38 18.62 11.18 13.71
CA GLY A 38 19.45 10.00 13.45
C GLY A 38 18.58 8.74 13.28
N LEU A 39 17.61 8.54 14.16
CA LEU A 39 16.71 7.39 14.08
C LEU A 39 15.85 7.39 12.81
N VAL A 40 15.32 8.54 12.40
CA VAL A 40 14.53 8.68 11.17
C VAL A 40 15.39 8.41 9.95
N HIS A 41 16.60 8.98 9.91
CA HIS A 41 17.57 8.74 8.86
C HIS A 41 17.83 7.23 8.70
N ASP A 42 18.22 6.55 9.78
CA ASP A 42 18.57 5.14 9.75
C ASP A 42 17.38 4.27 9.30
N LYS A 43 16.17 4.57 9.79
CA LYS A 43 14.95 3.87 9.37
C LYS A 43 14.67 4.02 7.87
N VAL A 44 14.91 5.19 7.30
CA VAL A 44 14.69 5.44 5.87
C VAL A 44 15.77 4.77 5.02
N MET A 45 17.03 4.84 5.42
CA MET A 45 18.11 4.18 4.67
C MET A 45 17.96 2.66 4.68
N ASN A 46 17.53 2.08 5.79
CA ASN A 46 17.29 0.64 5.93
C ASN A 46 16.10 0.10 5.12
N LEU A 47 15.32 0.95 4.43
CA LEU A 47 14.30 0.48 3.48
C LEU A 47 14.89 -0.11 2.20
N PHE A 48 16.17 0.18 1.91
CA PHE A 48 16.83 -0.14 0.65
C PHE A 48 18.04 -1.05 0.92
N GLU A 49 18.20 -2.10 0.12
CA GLU A 49 19.36 -2.99 0.21
C GLU A 49 20.63 -2.31 -0.32
N ASP A 50 20.51 -1.66 -1.48
CA ASP A 50 21.58 -0.91 -2.13
C ASP A 50 21.05 0.42 -2.66
N LEU A 51 21.81 1.50 -2.45
CA LEU A 51 21.55 2.83 -2.98
C LEU A 51 22.75 3.32 -3.76
N SER A 52 22.54 3.79 -4.99
CA SER A 52 23.57 4.54 -5.70
C SER A 52 23.86 5.87 -4.97
N PRO A 53 25.05 6.47 -5.14
CA PRO A 53 25.38 7.75 -4.50
C PRO A 53 24.37 8.87 -4.78
N VAL A 54 23.75 8.85 -5.96
CA VAL A 54 22.73 9.84 -6.33
C VAL A 54 21.40 9.56 -5.62
N GLN A 55 20.94 8.30 -5.55
CA GLN A 55 19.72 7.95 -4.81
C GLN A 55 19.85 8.22 -3.31
N LEU A 56 21.02 7.91 -2.76
CA LEU A 56 21.35 8.20 -1.36
C LEU A 56 21.19 9.70 -1.08
N LYS A 57 21.76 10.56 -1.93
CA LYS A 57 21.69 12.01 -1.78
C LYS A 57 20.25 12.54 -1.77
N GLU A 58 19.36 11.98 -2.60
CA GLU A 58 17.94 12.37 -2.61
C GLU A 58 17.30 12.09 -1.24
N LEU A 59 17.57 10.92 -0.66
CA LEU A 59 16.99 10.49 0.62
C LEU A 59 17.64 11.17 1.84
N GLU A 60 18.94 11.48 1.79
CA GLU A 60 19.66 12.13 2.89
C GLU A 60 19.07 13.50 3.25
N SER A 61 18.43 14.18 2.30
CA SER A 61 17.76 15.46 2.55
C SER A 61 16.64 15.38 3.60
N ILE A 62 16.14 14.18 3.95
CA ILE A 62 15.16 14.03 5.03
C ILE A 62 15.62 14.63 6.36
N VAL A 63 16.93 14.59 6.67
CA VAL A 63 17.43 15.13 7.94
C VAL A 63 17.38 16.65 8.00
N THR A 64 17.19 17.35 6.88
CA THR A 64 17.13 18.82 6.86
C THR A 64 15.74 19.35 7.20
N ILE A 65 14.72 18.49 7.20
CA ILE A 65 13.32 18.85 7.43
C ILE A 65 13.09 19.25 8.88
N ARG A 66 12.48 20.42 9.09
CA ARG A 66 12.15 20.99 10.41
C ARG A 66 10.71 21.46 10.52
N ASP A 67 10.05 21.69 9.41
CA ASP A 67 8.70 22.23 9.32
C ASP A 67 7.90 21.54 8.20
N THR A 68 6.62 21.90 8.12
CA THR A 68 5.67 21.31 7.16
C THR A 68 6.00 21.66 5.72
N ASP A 69 6.46 22.88 5.45
CA ASP A 69 6.75 23.33 4.08
C ASP A 69 7.93 22.55 3.51
N GLN A 70 9.00 22.39 4.29
CA GLN A 70 10.16 21.55 3.91
C GLN A 70 9.78 20.09 3.71
N ALA A 71 8.85 19.57 4.51
CA ALA A 71 8.36 18.22 4.36
C ALA A 71 7.58 18.03 3.06
N GLU A 72 6.73 18.98 2.72
CA GLU A 72 5.97 18.96 1.46
C GLU A 72 6.91 19.02 0.26
N ASP A 73 7.85 19.97 0.25
CA ASP A 73 8.86 20.12 -0.81
C ASP A 73 9.67 18.83 -1.00
N PHE A 74 10.13 18.22 0.10
CA PHE A 74 10.86 16.96 0.07
C PHE A 74 10.02 15.82 -0.54
N LEU A 75 8.76 15.66 -0.09
CA LEU A 75 7.90 14.57 -0.56
C LEU A 75 7.49 14.75 -2.03
N ILE A 76 7.21 15.98 -2.45
CA ILE A 76 6.96 16.32 -3.86
C ILE A 76 8.20 16.00 -4.70
N GLY A 77 9.39 16.39 -4.24
CA GLY A 77 10.66 16.10 -4.89
C GLY A 77 10.97 14.61 -5.00
N LEU A 78 10.48 13.80 -4.05
CA LEU A 78 10.70 12.36 -4.02
C LEU A 78 9.71 11.58 -4.92
N LYS A 79 8.50 12.12 -5.15
CA LYS A 79 7.44 11.45 -5.93
C LYS A 79 7.84 11.03 -7.36
N PRO A 80 8.66 11.79 -8.11
CA PRO A 80 9.23 11.34 -9.39
C PRO A 80 9.95 9.99 -9.33
N PHE A 81 10.59 9.66 -8.21
CA PHE A 81 11.36 8.41 -8.02
C PHE A 81 10.52 7.22 -7.55
N VAL A 82 9.20 7.41 -7.36
CA VAL A 82 8.29 6.32 -7.03
C VAL A 82 7.99 5.48 -8.27
N ILE A 83 8.21 4.17 -8.16
CA ILE A 83 7.91 3.18 -9.19
C ILE A 83 6.38 3.11 -9.34
N PRO A 84 5.82 3.48 -10.51
CA PRO A 84 4.38 3.41 -10.71
C PRO A 84 3.93 1.94 -10.77
N PHE A 85 2.76 1.66 -10.22
CA PHE A 85 2.08 0.39 -10.41
C PHE A 85 1.85 0.11 -11.91
N PRO A 86 1.91 -1.15 -12.36
CA PRO A 86 1.72 -1.47 -13.77
C PRO A 86 0.39 -0.93 -14.30
N ALA A 87 0.45 -0.15 -15.39
CA ALA A 87 -0.74 0.36 -16.04
C ALA A 87 -1.62 -0.80 -16.54
N LEU A 88 -2.91 -0.77 -16.20
CA LEU A 88 -3.88 -1.79 -16.58
C LEU A 88 -4.88 -1.26 -17.57
N SER A 89 -5.45 -2.18 -18.33
CA SER A 89 -6.59 -1.93 -19.21
C SER A 89 -7.71 -2.90 -18.86
N ASP A 90 -8.92 -2.58 -19.32
CA ASP A 90 -10.05 -3.50 -19.27
C ASP A 90 -9.70 -4.90 -19.82
N SER A 91 -8.92 -4.96 -20.89
CA SER A 91 -8.52 -6.22 -21.51
C SER A 91 -7.59 -7.04 -20.61
N THR A 92 -6.63 -6.38 -19.95
CA THR A 92 -5.70 -7.00 -19.01
C THR A 92 -6.46 -7.52 -17.78
N VAL A 93 -7.35 -6.71 -17.23
CA VAL A 93 -8.10 -7.08 -16.03
C VAL A 93 -9.11 -8.20 -16.32
N LYS A 94 -9.76 -8.22 -17.48
CA LYS A 94 -10.58 -9.36 -17.92
C LYS A 94 -9.78 -10.67 -17.99
N LYS A 95 -8.52 -10.63 -18.42
CA LYS A 95 -7.63 -11.81 -18.44
C LYS A 95 -7.25 -12.28 -17.04
N LEU A 96 -7.15 -11.38 -16.06
CA LEU A 96 -6.93 -11.73 -14.65
C LEU A 96 -8.17 -12.38 -14.01
N PHE A 97 -9.36 -12.08 -14.51
CA PHE A 97 -10.63 -12.59 -13.98
C PHE A 97 -11.49 -13.32 -15.05
N PRO A 98 -10.98 -14.38 -15.71
CA PRO A 98 -11.65 -15.00 -16.87
C PRO A 98 -13.01 -15.64 -16.53
N LYS A 99 -13.23 -15.97 -15.26
CA LYS A 99 -14.47 -16.57 -14.75
C LYS A 99 -15.54 -15.53 -14.37
N VAL A 100 -15.32 -14.24 -14.63
CA VAL A 100 -16.25 -13.16 -14.28
C VAL A 100 -16.83 -12.54 -15.55
N LYS A 101 -18.06 -12.92 -15.89
CA LYS A 101 -18.70 -12.53 -17.17
C LYS A 101 -19.02 -11.03 -17.28
N LYS A 102 -19.40 -10.39 -16.18
CA LYS A 102 -19.75 -8.96 -16.11
C LYS A 102 -18.87 -8.25 -15.08
N LEU A 103 -17.57 -8.19 -15.37
CA LEU A 103 -16.61 -7.51 -14.52
C LEU A 103 -16.74 -6.00 -14.72
N LYS A 104 -17.12 -5.28 -13.66
CA LYS A 104 -16.98 -3.83 -13.62
C LYS A 104 -15.52 -3.49 -13.37
N THR A 105 -14.95 -2.61 -14.17
CA THR A 105 -13.60 -2.08 -14.01
C THR A 105 -13.65 -0.67 -13.42
N PRO A 106 -12.60 -0.25 -12.69
CA PRO A 106 -12.49 1.12 -12.20
C PRO A 106 -12.27 2.12 -13.35
N ALA A 107 -12.47 3.40 -13.07
CA ALA A 107 -12.08 4.49 -13.97
C ALA A 107 -10.55 4.61 -13.97
N TRP A 108 -9.90 4.20 -15.07
CA TRP A 108 -8.44 4.07 -15.13
C TRP A 108 -7.70 5.42 -15.06
N ASP A 109 -8.35 6.48 -15.52
CA ASP A 109 -7.86 7.86 -15.56
C ASP A 109 -7.82 8.54 -14.19
N GLU A 110 -8.56 8.01 -13.21
CA GLU A 110 -8.61 8.54 -11.84
C GLU A 110 -7.56 7.89 -10.92
N ILE A 111 -6.84 6.87 -11.39
CA ILE A 111 -5.90 6.10 -10.57
C ILE A 111 -4.49 6.70 -10.69
N GLU A 112 -3.99 7.28 -9.60
CA GLU A 112 -2.58 7.66 -9.50
C GLU A 112 -1.72 6.42 -9.23
N LEU A 113 -1.08 5.92 -10.29
CA LEU A 113 -0.31 4.66 -10.24
C LEU A 113 0.88 4.73 -9.27
N LYS A 114 1.37 5.93 -8.95
CA LYS A 114 2.44 6.10 -7.95
C LYS A 114 1.96 6.10 -6.51
N ASP A 115 0.65 6.11 -6.27
CA ASP A 115 0.05 6.09 -4.92
C ASP A 115 -0.42 4.69 -4.49
N ILE A 116 -0.27 3.68 -5.34
CA ILE A 116 -0.78 2.33 -5.07
C ILE A 116 0.31 1.26 -5.13
N SER A 117 0.24 0.32 -4.19
CA SER A 117 0.98 -0.95 -4.19
C SER A 117 0.13 -2.10 -4.71
N TYR A 118 -1.19 -1.96 -4.68
CA TYR A 118 -2.15 -2.87 -5.28
C TYR A 118 -3.38 -2.11 -5.77
N LEU A 119 -4.04 -2.64 -6.79
CA LEU A 119 -5.33 -2.12 -7.23
C LEU A 119 -6.45 -2.88 -6.52
N GLY A 120 -7.45 -2.19 -5.98
CA GLY A 120 -8.62 -2.86 -5.42
C GLY A 120 -9.90 -2.05 -5.53
N TRP A 121 -11.00 -2.69 -5.93
CA TRP A 121 -12.29 -2.01 -6.07
C TRP A 121 -13.46 -2.89 -5.64
N ASN A 122 -14.55 -2.24 -5.23
CA ASN A 122 -15.77 -2.90 -4.78
C ASN A 122 -16.80 -2.93 -5.92
N ASP A 123 -17.44 -4.08 -6.12
CA ASP A 123 -18.71 -4.19 -6.85
C ASP A 123 -19.83 -4.41 -5.85
N TYR A 124 -20.46 -3.32 -5.41
CA TYR A 124 -21.56 -3.32 -4.45
C TYR A 124 -22.76 -4.15 -4.92
N GLY A 125 -23.01 -4.21 -6.23
CA GLY A 125 -24.12 -4.99 -6.78
C GLY A 125 -23.94 -6.50 -6.66
N GLN A 126 -22.70 -6.96 -6.48
CA GLN A 126 -22.36 -8.38 -6.31
C GLN A 126 -21.78 -8.70 -4.93
N GLU A 127 -21.73 -7.72 -4.01
CA GLU A 127 -21.02 -7.81 -2.73
C GLU A 127 -19.60 -8.38 -2.88
N ARG A 128 -18.85 -7.88 -3.88
CA ARG A 128 -17.51 -8.38 -4.20
C ARG A 128 -16.47 -7.29 -4.05
N LYS A 129 -15.27 -7.68 -3.64
CA LYS A 129 -14.06 -6.88 -3.83
C LYS A 129 -13.11 -7.65 -4.73
N TYR A 130 -12.55 -6.94 -5.70
CA TYR A 130 -11.49 -7.42 -6.58
C TYR A 130 -10.19 -6.76 -6.13
N ILE A 131 -9.11 -7.52 -6.12
CA ILE A 131 -7.76 -7.08 -5.78
C ILE A 131 -6.84 -7.56 -6.91
N VAL A 132 -5.99 -6.67 -7.42
CA VAL A 132 -4.93 -7.00 -8.35
C VAL A 132 -3.61 -6.57 -7.72
N ALA A 133 -2.71 -7.52 -7.53
CA ALA A 133 -1.44 -7.31 -6.85
C ALA A 133 -0.38 -8.22 -7.45
N GLU A 134 0.88 -7.85 -7.26
CA GLU A 134 1.99 -8.73 -7.56
C GLU A 134 2.08 -9.85 -6.52
N TYR A 135 2.20 -11.09 -6.99
CA TYR A 135 2.39 -12.27 -6.16
C TYR A 135 3.28 -13.27 -6.90
N GLU A 136 4.37 -13.70 -6.27
CA GLU A 136 5.41 -14.56 -6.88
C GLU A 136 5.95 -13.98 -8.20
N GLY A 137 6.26 -12.68 -8.22
CA GLY A 137 6.83 -11.99 -9.39
C GLY A 137 5.85 -11.78 -10.55
N LYS A 138 4.55 -12.01 -10.34
CA LYS A 138 3.52 -11.89 -11.38
C LYS A 138 2.30 -11.16 -10.88
N LEU A 139 1.73 -10.34 -11.74
CA LEU A 139 0.46 -9.70 -11.47
C LEU A 139 -0.68 -10.73 -11.49
N ARG A 140 -1.44 -10.82 -10.38
CA ARG A 140 -2.57 -11.75 -10.24
C ARG A 140 -3.82 -11.04 -9.75
N GLY A 141 -4.97 -11.59 -10.12
CA GLY A 141 -6.28 -11.14 -9.69
C GLY A 141 -6.86 -12.04 -8.59
N PHE A 142 -7.27 -11.43 -7.48
CA PHE A 142 -7.94 -12.07 -6.35
C PHE A 142 -9.35 -11.53 -6.22
N LYS A 143 -10.33 -12.42 -6.03
CA LYS A 143 -11.73 -12.03 -5.85
C LYS A 143 -12.29 -12.70 -4.60
N GLY A 144 -13.09 -11.95 -3.87
CA GLY A 144 -13.77 -12.43 -2.67
C GLY A 144 -15.11 -11.73 -2.49
N THR A 145 -15.95 -12.32 -1.65
CA THR A 145 -17.09 -11.57 -1.12
C THR A 145 -16.58 -10.52 -0.15
N PHE A 146 -17.24 -9.37 -0.10
CA PHE A 146 -16.86 -8.26 0.77
C PHE A 146 -18.08 -7.70 1.46
N LYS A 147 -18.06 -7.71 2.79
CA LYS A 147 -19.13 -7.18 3.63
C LYS A 147 -18.62 -6.04 4.48
N ASN A 148 -19.18 -4.84 4.28
CA ASN A 148 -18.86 -3.68 5.09
C ASN A 148 -19.21 -3.95 6.56
N SER A 149 -18.31 -3.54 7.47
CA SER A 149 -18.58 -3.49 8.90
C SER A 149 -19.03 -2.09 9.28
N SER A 150 -20.01 -1.97 10.19
CA SER A 150 -20.36 -0.70 10.84
C SER A 150 -19.34 -0.31 11.93
N LYS A 151 -18.46 -1.23 12.31
CA LYS A 151 -17.39 -1.01 13.31
C LYS A 151 -16.06 -0.73 12.62
N LYS A 152 -15.28 0.16 13.23
CA LYS A 152 -13.86 0.36 12.92
C LYS A 152 -13.00 -0.76 13.53
N GLY A 153 -11.84 -1.00 12.94
CA GLY A 153 -10.88 -1.98 13.44
C GLY A 153 -9.57 -1.93 12.67
N ILE A 154 -8.68 -2.89 12.93
CA ILE A 154 -7.37 -2.96 12.30
C ILE A 154 -7.50 -3.69 10.95
N CYS A 155 -7.08 -3.04 9.88
CA CYS A 155 -6.97 -3.64 8.56
C CYS A 155 -5.76 -4.57 8.49
N THR A 156 -5.94 -5.78 7.96
CA THR A 156 -4.86 -6.77 7.85
C THR A 156 -3.80 -6.37 6.81
N ILE A 157 -4.18 -5.60 5.77
CA ILE A 157 -3.27 -5.18 4.69
C ILE A 157 -2.37 -4.03 5.14
N CYS A 158 -2.94 -2.87 5.49
CA CYS A 158 -2.13 -1.71 5.88
C CYS A 158 -1.74 -1.70 7.36
N ASN A 159 -2.28 -2.63 8.17
CA ASN A 159 -2.06 -2.72 9.61
C ASN A 159 -2.38 -1.42 10.38
N THR A 160 -3.38 -0.67 9.91
CA THR A 160 -3.84 0.57 10.57
C THR A 160 -5.29 0.45 11.01
N PHE A 161 -5.66 1.24 12.01
CA PHE A 161 -7.03 1.35 12.49
C PHE A 161 -7.86 2.25 11.56
N GLY A 162 -9.02 1.77 11.12
CA GLY A 162 -9.88 2.51 10.20
C GLY A 162 -11.22 1.83 9.93
N SER A 163 -11.91 2.28 8.89
CA SER A 163 -13.15 1.68 8.42
C SER A 163 -12.85 0.38 7.67
N ILE A 164 -13.33 -0.74 8.20
CA ILE A 164 -13.00 -2.09 7.70
C ILE A 164 -14.23 -2.84 7.18
N GLY A 165 -14.02 -3.81 6.31
CA GLY A 165 -14.99 -4.80 5.92
C GLY A 165 -14.35 -6.19 5.94
N PHE A 166 -15.18 -7.22 5.99
CA PHE A 166 -14.72 -8.60 5.98
C PHE A 166 -14.60 -9.07 4.53
N TYR A 167 -13.38 -9.38 4.11
CA TYR A 167 -13.09 -10.02 2.83
C TYR A 167 -13.05 -11.53 3.00
N LEU A 168 -13.69 -12.27 2.11
CA LEU A 168 -13.75 -13.73 2.14
C LEU A 168 -13.51 -14.33 0.75
N SER A 169 -12.39 -15.04 0.61
CA SER A 169 -12.05 -15.87 -0.55
C SER A 169 -12.65 -17.27 -0.39
N GLU A 170 -13.15 -17.84 -1.47
CA GLU A 170 -13.70 -19.20 -1.51
C GLU A 170 -13.10 -19.99 -2.68
N SER A 171 -12.58 -21.19 -2.39
CA SER A 171 -12.11 -22.13 -3.41
C SER A 171 -12.70 -23.53 -3.22
N LYS A 172 -12.77 -24.29 -4.31
CA LYS A 172 -13.20 -25.70 -4.29
C LYS A 172 -11.98 -26.58 -4.05
N THR A 173 -12.03 -27.44 -3.04
CA THR A 173 -10.89 -28.32 -2.70
C THR A 173 -10.89 -29.68 -3.38
N SER A 174 -12.03 -30.18 -3.90
CA SER A 174 -12.07 -31.42 -4.68
C SER A 174 -13.41 -31.65 -5.38
N ALA A 175 -13.49 -32.71 -6.20
CA ALA A 175 -14.66 -33.15 -6.96
C ALA A 175 -15.92 -33.46 -6.11
N HIS A 176 -15.81 -33.51 -4.78
CA HIS A 176 -16.90 -33.85 -3.85
C HIS A 176 -17.62 -32.61 -3.26
N GLY A 177 -17.36 -31.41 -3.80
CA GLY A 177 -18.18 -30.22 -3.53
C GLY A 177 -17.87 -29.45 -2.26
N ASN A 178 -16.81 -29.81 -1.52
CA ASN A 178 -16.38 -29.05 -0.34
C ASN A 178 -15.67 -27.74 -0.75
N PHE A 179 -15.95 -26.67 0.01
CA PHE A 179 -15.35 -25.36 -0.18
C PHE A 179 -14.48 -24.99 1.02
N VAL A 180 -13.31 -24.42 0.76
CA VAL A 180 -12.50 -23.77 1.79
C VAL A 180 -12.72 -22.27 1.69
N LYS A 181 -13.01 -21.66 2.84
CA LYS A 181 -13.19 -20.21 2.95
C LYS A 181 -12.07 -19.63 3.80
N LYS A 182 -11.41 -18.59 3.30
CA LYS A 182 -10.37 -17.86 4.03
C LYS A 182 -10.66 -16.37 3.96
N GLY A 183 -10.65 -15.68 5.09
CA GLY A 183 -11.04 -14.28 5.14
C GLY A 183 -10.43 -13.53 6.30
N ASN A 184 -10.38 -12.21 6.17
CA ASN A 184 -9.84 -11.28 7.14
C ASN A 184 -10.50 -9.91 6.99
N TYR A 185 -10.37 -9.07 8.02
CA TYR A 185 -10.79 -7.68 7.95
C TYR A 185 -9.75 -6.84 7.21
N ILE A 186 -10.19 -6.09 6.22
CA ILE A 186 -9.37 -5.15 5.44
C ILE A 186 -10.14 -3.83 5.26
N CYS A 187 -9.45 -2.76 4.85
CA CYS A 187 -10.11 -1.46 4.61
C CYS A 187 -11.26 -1.58 3.61
N GLN A 188 -12.32 -0.80 3.83
CA GLN A 188 -13.43 -0.69 2.89
C GLN A 188 -12.99 -0.01 1.60
N ASP A 189 -12.25 1.09 1.76
CA ASP A 189 -11.62 1.85 0.71
C ASP A 189 -10.20 1.33 0.46
N SER A 190 -9.90 0.97 -0.78
CA SER A 190 -8.58 0.45 -1.14
C SER A 190 -7.56 1.57 -1.36
N ASP A 191 -8.01 2.78 -1.69
CA ASP A 191 -7.12 3.92 -1.94
C ASP A 191 -6.59 4.43 -0.59
N GLU A 192 -7.48 4.61 0.39
CA GLU A 192 -7.11 4.86 1.80
C GLU A 192 -6.17 3.78 2.35
N CYS A 193 -6.37 2.52 1.94
CA CYS A 193 -5.52 1.42 2.35
C CYS A 193 -4.12 1.51 1.74
N ASN A 194 -4.01 1.87 0.47
CA ASN A 194 -2.75 2.05 -0.22
C ASN A 194 -1.96 3.20 0.37
N GLU A 195 -2.58 4.35 0.65
CA GLU A 195 -1.94 5.51 1.30
C GLU A 195 -1.34 5.16 2.68
N LYS A 196 -1.97 4.21 3.38
CA LYS A 196 -1.57 3.79 4.73
C LYS A 196 -0.65 2.57 4.74
N LEU A 197 -0.43 1.91 3.60
CA LEU A 197 0.43 0.75 3.49
C LEU A 197 1.89 1.20 3.51
N LYS A 198 2.61 0.83 4.57
CA LYS A 198 4.03 1.21 4.79
C LYS A 198 4.99 0.02 4.74
N ASP A 199 4.44 -1.17 4.54
CA ASP A 199 5.15 -2.43 4.57
C ASP A 199 4.46 -3.37 3.60
N LYS A 200 5.08 -3.60 2.43
CA LYS A 200 4.55 -4.50 1.40
C LYS A 200 4.39 -5.93 1.90
N ASP A 201 5.18 -6.38 2.88
CA ASP A 201 5.10 -7.74 3.40
C ASP A 201 3.72 -8.03 4.01
N LYS A 202 3.03 -7.01 4.55
CA LYS A 202 1.66 -7.16 5.06
C LYS A 202 0.62 -7.42 3.96
N LEU A 203 0.81 -6.82 2.79
CA LEU A 203 -0.01 -7.14 1.62
C LEU A 203 0.27 -8.57 1.15
N ASP A 204 1.54 -8.97 1.10
CA ASP A 204 1.95 -10.29 0.63
C ASP A 204 1.48 -11.41 1.58
N ASP A 205 1.60 -11.20 2.90
CA ASP A 205 1.03 -12.04 3.95
C ASP A 205 -0.48 -12.21 3.78
N PHE A 206 -1.20 -11.12 3.52
CA PHE A 206 -2.64 -11.16 3.30
C PHE A 206 -2.97 -12.01 2.06
N ILE A 207 -2.28 -11.76 0.94
CA ILE A 207 -2.47 -12.51 -0.30
C ILE A 207 -2.20 -13.99 -0.08
N GLN A 208 -1.08 -14.35 0.55
CA GLN A 208 -0.73 -15.74 0.85
C GLN A 208 -1.81 -16.42 1.70
N ARG A 209 -2.39 -15.71 2.67
CA ARG A 209 -3.48 -16.22 3.49
C ARG A 209 -4.74 -16.49 2.70
N ILE A 210 -5.15 -15.61 1.77
CA ILE A 210 -6.40 -15.77 1.01
C ILE A 210 -6.25 -16.63 -0.25
N ASN A 211 -5.01 -16.88 -0.67
CA ASN A 211 -4.71 -17.71 -1.82
C ASN A 211 -4.95 -19.20 -1.51
N HIS A 212 -5.31 -19.95 -2.54
CA HIS A 212 -5.64 -21.37 -2.48
C HIS A 212 -4.87 -22.15 -3.55
#